data_AF-A0A345BZG2-F1
#
_entry.id   AF-A0A345BZG2-F1
#
_cell.length_a   1.000
_cell.length_b   1.000
_cell.length_c   1.000
_cell.angle_alpha   90.00
_cell.angle_beta   90.00
_cell.angle_gamma   90.00
#
_symmetry.space_group_name_H-M   'P 1'
#
loop_
_entity.id
_entity.type
_entity.pdbx_description
1 polymer ?
#
loop_
_entity_poly.entity_id
_entity_poly.type
_entity_poly.pdbx_seq_one_letter_code
_entity_poly.pdbx_strand_id
1 'polypeptide(L)'
;MGIEALNWRVVVRGPDPHIYLRSSENQSKAAAGPKAYRDVYFRAYKSFHQTPVYERTNLPAGTAFLGSAIVEERESTLVIPPGFLLRVDELLHVWLEKEGAHV
;
A
#
# COMPACT_ATOMS: atom_id res chain seq x y z
N MET A 1 9.61 -60.54 -11.34
CA MET A 1 9.62 -59.39 -10.41
C MET A 1 8.80 -58.28 -11.03
N GLY A 2 7.81 -57.75 -10.30
CA GLY A 2 6.90 -56.70 -10.78
C GLY A 2 7.46 -55.31 -10.49
N ILE A 3 7.06 -54.32 -11.29
CA ILE A 3 7.35 -52.90 -11.05
C ILE A 3 6.28 -52.35 -10.11
N GLU A 4 6.72 -51.58 -9.12
CA GLU A 4 5.84 -50.84 -8.20
C GLU A 4 6.17 -49.34 -8.29
N ALA A 5 5.15 -48.53 -8.55
CA ALA A 5 5.26 -47.07 -8.55
C ALA A 5 4.52 -46.53 -7.31
N LEU A 6 5.26 -45.89 -6.40
CA LEU A 6 4.71 -45.38 -5.14
C LEU A 6 3.98 -44.04 -5.31
N ASN A 7 4.40 -43.21 -6.27
CA ASN A 7 3.76 -41.94 -6.59
C ASN A 7 4.03 -41.55 -8.04
N TRP A 8 3.01 -41.00 -8.70
CA TRP A 8 3.16 -40.32 -9.97
C TRP A 8 2.54 -38.94 -9.87
N ARG A 9 3.32 -37.91 -10.21
CA ARG A 9 2.81 -36.55 -10.33
C ARG A 9 2.94 -36.08 -11.77
N VAL A 10 1.85 -35.55 -12.29
CA VAL A 10 1.83 -34.84 -13.57
C VAL A 10 1.45 -33.40 -13.29
N VAL A 11 2.18 -32.46 -13.87
CA VAL A 11 1.85 -31.02 -13.86
C VAL A 11 1.68 -30.59 -15.29
N VAL A 12 0.56 -29.93 -15.58
CA VAL A 12 0.23 -29.40 -16.91
C VAL A 12 0.03 -27.89 -16.78
N ARG A 13 0.45 -27.12 -17.79
CA ARG A 13 0.32 -25.67 -17.85
C ARG A 13 -0.22 -25.26 -19.23
N GLY A 14 -1.17 -24.32 -19.26
CA GLY A 14 -1.64 -23.65 -20.48
C GLY A 14 -0.92 -22.31 -20.72
N PRO A 15 -1.22 -21.60 -21.81
CA PRO A 15 -0.66 -20.28 -22.06
C PRO A 15 -0.98 -19.30 -20.92
N ASP A 16 -0.05 -18.39 -20.63
CA ASP A 16 -0.26 -17.38 -19.59
C ASP A 16 -1.29 -16.35 -20.04
N PRO A 17 -2.24 -15.96 -19.17
CA PRO A 17 -3.11 -14.84 -19.47
C PRO A 17 -2.29 -13.54 -19.50
N HIS A 18 -2.55 -12.69 -20.50
CA HIS A 18 -1.99 -11.34 -20.52
C HIS A 18 -2.79 -10.45 -19.55
N ILE A 19 -2.21 -10.18 -18.39
CA ILE A 19 -2.75 -9.24 -17.40
C ILE A 19 -2.09 -7.88 -17.64
N TYR A 20 -2.89 -6.90 -18.07
CA TYR A 20 -2.45 -5.52 -18.16
C TYR A 20 -2.63 -4.85 -16.81
N LEU A 21 -1.52 -4.60 -16.12
CA LEU A 21 -1.52 -3.65 -15.01
C LEU A 21 -1.71 -2.25 -15.61
N ARG A 22 -2.92 -1.73 -15.54
CA ARG A 22 -3.19 -0.36 -15.98
C ARG A 22 -2.50 0.59 -14.99
N SER A 23 -1.39 1.19 -15.39
CA SER A 23 -0.96 2.47 -14.81
C SER A 23 -2.11 3.44 -14.96
N SER A 24 -2.42 4.23 -13.94
CA SER A 24 -3.53 5.18 -14.05
C SER A 24 -3.23 6.23 -15.11
N GLU A 25 -3.72 6.04 -16.34
CA GLU A 25 -3.59 6.98 -17.47
C GLU A 25 -4.32 8.32 -17.25
N ASN A 26 -4.71 8.65 -16.01
CA ASN A 26 -5.53 9.82 -15.69
C ASN A 26 -5.22 10.38 -14.29
N GLN A 27 -4.02 10.90 -14.06
CA GLN A 27 -3.69 11.49 -12.75
C GLN A 27 -2.83 12.75 -12.82
N SER A 28 -3.27 13.74 -13.58
CA SER A 28 -3.06 15.16 -13.23
C SER A 28 -4.18 15.65 -12.32
N LYS A 29 -4.49 14.88 -11.26
CA LYS A 29 -5.36 15.32 -10.18
C LYS A 29 -4.44 15.73 -9.04
N ALA A 30 -4.51 16.98 -8.59
CA ALA A 30 -3.81 17.37 -7.38
C ALA A 30 -4.27 16.48 -6.22
N ALA A 31 -3.34 16.04 -5.38
CA ALA A 31 -3.68 15.29 -4.17
C ALA A 31 -4.69 16.12 -3.36
N ALA A 32 -5.85 15.54 -3.07
CA ALA A 32 -6.81 16.22 -2.23
C ALA A 32 -6.30 16.22 -0.79
N GLY A 33 -6.59 17.30 -0.05
CA GLY A 33 -6.28 17.36 1.38
C GLY A 33 -6.98 16.27 2.19
N PRO A 34 -6.67 16.16 3.50
CA PRO A 34 -7.32 15.20 4.38
C PRO A 34 -8.84 15.35 4.35
N LYS A 35 -9.57 14.21 4.28
CA LYS A 35 -11.04 14.21 4.36
C LYS A 35 -11.56 14.44 5.78
N ALA A 36 -10.73 14.15 6.78
CA ALA A 36 -11.03 14.34 8.19
C ALA A 36 -9.74 14.37 9.01
N TYR A 37 -9.89 14.58 10.32
CA TYR A 37 -8.83 14.40 11.31
C TYR A 37 -9.35 13.54 12.46
N ARG A 38 -8.49 12.72 13.05
CA ARG A 38 -8.82 11.87 14.21
C ARG A 38 -7.71 11.94 15.25
N ASP A 39 -8.07 11.94 16.52
CA ASP A 39 -7.10 11.80 17.60
C ASP A 39 -6.60 10.36 17.65
N VAL A 40 -5.30 10.18 17.39
CA VAL A 40 -4.64 8.87 17.37
C VAL A 40 -3.51 8.87 18.39
N TYR A 41 -3.49 7.84 19.22
CA TYR A 41 -2.40 7.63 20.16
C TYR A 41 -1.23 6.94 19.47
N PHE A 42 -0.10 7.61 19.35
CA PHE A 42 1.16 7.01 18.89
C PHE A 42 2.12 6.82 20.05
N ARG A 43 2.62 5.59 20.22
CA ARG A 43 3.63 5.29 21.25
C ARG A 43 4.89 6.15 21.13
N ALA A 44 5.25 6.55 19.90
CA ALA A 44 6.38 7.44 19.63
C ALA A 44 6.23 8.80 20.32
N TYR A 45 5.00 9.31 20.43
CA TYR A 45 4.70 10.59 21.09
C TYR A 45 4.27 10.44 22.55
N LYS A 46 3.77 9.25 22.93
CA LYS A 46 3.15 8.96 24.24
C LYS A 46 1.90 9.80 24.53
N SER A 47 1.26 10.33 23.49
CA SER A 47 0.08 11.19 23.54
C SER A 47 -0.84 10.94 22.34
N PHE A 48 -2.08 11.43 22.43
CA PHE A 48 -2.97 11.55 21.29
C PHE A 48 -2.55 12.75 20.41
N HIS A 49 -2.58 12.56 19.10
CA HIS A 49 -2.31 13.60 18.12
C HIS A 49 -3.43 13.67 17.09
N GLN A 50 -3.83 14.90 16.75
CA GLN A 50 -4.77 15.15 15.66
C GLN A 50 -4.10 14.72 14.34
N THR A 51 -4.56 13.59 13.80
CA THR A 51 -3.93 12.88 12.69
C THR A 51 -4.80 13.00 11.45
N PRO A 52 -4.24 13.44 10.30
CA PRO A 52 -5.01 13.55 9.06
C PRO A 52 -5.47 12.19 8.57
N VAL A 53 -6.72 12.12 8.12
CA VAL A 53 -7.32 10.95 7.47
C VAL A 53 -7.52 11.26 6.00
N TYR A 54 -6.88 10.49 5.12
CA TYR A 54 -7.02 10.59 3.68
C TYR A 54 -7.91 9.48 3.14
N GLU A 55 -8.55 9.75 2.01
CA GLU A 55 -9.19 8.72 1.19
C GLU A 55 -8.16 8.17 0.20
N ARG A 56 -8.01 6.84 0.09
CA ARG A 56 -7.02 6.21 -0.79
C ARG A 56 -7.19 6.66 -2.24
N THR A 57 -8.43 6.79 -2.71
CA THR A 57 -8.74 7.21 -4.10
C THR A 57 -8.34 8.66 -4.41
N ASN A 58 -8.01 9.45 -3.39
CA ASN A 58 -7.54 10.84 -3.53
C ASN A 58 -6.01 10.98 -3.48
N LEU A 59 -5.27 9.88 -3.36
CA LEU A 59 -3.80 9.86 -3.38
C LEU A 59 -3.30 9.43 -4.77
N PRO A 60 -2.99 10.38 -5.66
CA PRO A 60 -2.49 10.06 -6.98
C PRO A 60 -1.05 9.50 -6.95
N ALA A 61 -0.63 8.88 -8.04
CA ALA A 61 0.76 8.53 -8.32
C ALA A 61 1.67 9.75 -8.10
N GLY A 62 2.84 9.50 -7.51
CA GLY A 62 3.77 10.55 -7.12
C GLY A 62 3.46 11.22 -5.78
N THR A 63 2.31 10.94 -5.14
CA THR A 63 2.04 11.44 -3.78
C THR A 63 3.11 10.92 -2.82
N ALA A 64 3.70 11.83 -2.05
CA ALA A 64 4.62 11.50 -0.99
C ALA A 64 4.45 12.44 0.21
N PHE A 65 4.44 11.88 1.41
CA PHE A 65 4.40 12.67 2.65
C PHE A 65 4.92 11.85 3.83
N LEU A 66 5.49 12.56 4.82
CA LEU A 66 5.85 11.97 6.10
C LEU A 66 4.61 11.80 6.97
N GLY A 67 4.55 10.69 7.70
CA GLY A 67 3.56 10.46 8.74
C GLY A 67 3.67 11.46 9.90
N SER A 68 2.72 11.46 10.83
CA SER A 68 1.63 10.49 10.97
C SER A 68 0.41 10.76 10.09
N ALA A 69 -0.24 9.70 9.61
CA ALA A 69 -1.50 9.79 8.87
C ALA A 69 -2.31 8.48 8.93
N ILE A 70 -3.59 8.55 8.58
CA ILE A 70 -4.43 7.38 8.27
C ILE A 70 -4.86 7.50 6.81
N VAL A 71 -4.79 6.40 6.06
CA VAL A 71 -5.35 6.29 4.71
C VAL A 71 -6.43 5.23 4.75
N GLU A 72 -7.66 5.63 4.49
CA GLU A 72 -8.80 4.72 4.43
C GLU A 72 -9.09 4.33 3.00
N GLU A 73 -9.53 3.09 2.82
CA GLU A 73 -10.01 2.51 1.58
C GLU A 73 -11.28 1.70 1.88
N ARG A 74 -12.06 1.38 0.84
CA ARG A 74 -13.32 0.63 0.98
C ARG A 74 -13.14 -0.69 1.74
N GLU A 75 -11.99 -1.35 1.58
CA GLU A 75 -11.72 -2.70 2.11
C GLU A 75 -10.50 -2.75 3.04
N SER A 76 -9.87 -1.61 3.35
CA SER A 76 -8.65 -1.56 4.16
C SER A 76 -8.46 -0.20 4.83
N THR A 77 -7.67 -0.18 5.90
CA THR A 77 -7.22 1.04 6.56
C THR A 77 -5.73 0.95 6.81
N LEU A 78 -4.95 1.83 6.19
CA LEU A 78 -3.52 1.93 6.39
C LEU A 78 -3.20 3.02 7.42
N VAL A 79 -2.43 2.65 8.44
CA VAL A 79 -1.90 3.60 9.42
C VAL A 79 -0.44 3.89 9.09
N ILE A 80 -0.11 5.16 8.93
CA ILE A 80 1.24 5.65 8.69
C ILE A 80 1.76 6.22 10.01
N PRO A 81 2.68 5.54 10.70
CA PRO A 81 3.22 6.02 11.96
C PRO A 81 4.13 7.25 11.75
N PRO A 82 4.42 8.00 12.83
CA PRO A 82 5.50 8.98 12.86
C PRO A 82 6.84 8.40 12.39
N GLY A 83 7.60 9.16 11.59
CA GLY A 83 8.91 8.73 11.08
C GLY A 83 8.84 7.69 9.95
N PHE A 84 7.68 7.55 9.30
CA PHE A 84 7.54 6.80 8.06
C PHE A 84 7.21 7.74 6.90
N LEU A 85 7.83 7.49 5.75
CA LEU A 85 7.52 8.13 4.49
C LEU A 85 6.53 7.24 3.72
N LEU A 86 5.38 7.80 3.36
CA LEU A 86 4.47 7.18 2.40
C LEU A 86 4.82 7.67 1.00
N ARG A 87 4.83 6.76 0.01
CA ARG A 87 4.93 7.08 -1.42
C ARG A 87 3.93 6.27 -2.24
N VAL A 88 3.35 6.88 -3.27
CA VAL A 88 2.49 6.20 -4.24
C VAL A 88 3.22 6.11 -5.57
N ASP A 89 3.41 4.89 -6.10
CA ASP A 89 4.08 4.68 -7.38
C ASP A 89 3.11 4.84 -8.58
N GLU A 90 3.64 4.70 -9.81
CA GLU A 90 2.88 4.85 -11.06
C GLU A 90 1.80 3.77 -11.26
N LEU A 91 1.95 2.62 -10.59
CA LEU A 91 0.97 1.53 -10.56
C LEU A 91 -0.01 1.66 -9.39
N LEU A 92 0.06 2.76 -8.63
CA LEU A 92 -0.74 3.02 -7.45
C LEU A 92 -0.48 2.04 -6.29
N HIS A 93 0.69 1.41 -6.23
CA HIS A 93 1.10 0.78 -4.98
C HIS A 93 1.45 1.84 -3.95
N VAL A 94 1.18 1.53 -2.68
CA VAL A 94 1.56 2.37 -1.54
C VAL A 94 2.79 1.76 -0.88
N TRP A 95 3.87 2.52 -0.87
CA TRP A 95 5.12 2.20 -0.22
C TRP A 95 5.20 2.89 1.13
N LEU A 96 5.65 2.17 2.15
CA LEU A 96 5.95 2.69 3.48
C LEU A 96 7.40 2.40 3.81
N GLU A 97 8.17 3.46 3.99
CA GLU A 97 9.58 3.39 4.33
C GLU A 97 9.82 4.05 5.68
N LYS A 98 10.60 3.43 6.54
CA LYS A 98 10.98 4.05 7.82
C LYS A 98 12.11 5.04 7.55
N GLU A 99 11.92 6.29 7.97
CA GLU A 99 12.94 7.33 7.89
C GLU A 99 14.18 6.92 8.70
N GLY A 100 15.36 6.95 8.07
CA GLY A 100 16.63 6.54 8.68
C GLY A 100 16.95 5.05 8.63
N ALA A 101 16.16 4.23 7.92
CA ALA A 101 16.58 2.89 7.51
C ALA A 101 17.55 3.00 6.32
N HIS A 102 18.76 3.50 6.55
CA HIS A 102 19.86 3.33 5.61
C HIS A 102 20.26 1.86 5.62
N VAL A 103 20.14 1.20 4.46
CA VAL A 103 20.86 -0.04 4.13
C VAL A 103 22.31 0.32 3.85
#